data_AF-A0A7I0EAJ3-F1
#
_entry.id   AF-A0A7I0EAJ3-F1
#
_cell.length_a   1.000
_cell.length_b   1.000
_cell.length_c   1.000
_cell.angle_alpha   90.00
_cell.angle_beta   90.00
_cell.angle_gamma   90.00
#
_symmetry.space_group_name_H-M   'P 1'
#
loop_
_entity.id
_entity.type
_entity.pdbx_description
1 polymer ?
#
loop_
_entity_poly.entity_id
_entity_poly.type
_entity_poly.pdbx_seq_one_letter_code
_entity_poly.pdbx_strand_id
1 'polypeptide(L)'
;MSNPPRVASMHDLPTIVRVQDVSKRFVLHKDKSVKERLTTFGRSRRHVRDFWALREMNLDIVSGSTVGLVGHNGSGKSTLLKVIGGIIQPTTGTVVRRGRMAALLELGAGFHPDLTGRENVYLNAAILGLNKFETDRNFDDIVEFSGISDFIDTQVKFYSSGMYVRLAFSVAVHVDPDLLLVDEVLAVGDEPFQRKCMDKIAEFQAEGRTIVLVSHSSDQVGRLCDRVVVLHAGSMVHDGDPAEGIRILRDGYEADRINKIRSLPTATATARLNIASVEAETNTDDGHTNVVVKVLVNVVESITGWGVGISIETTLGMTLYAMDSFGMDVTLPTSVGQHVIELTLPDIRLGSGKYLVSVGLGLPTGENFDRKNSAASFDIPTDDYGMGLIRLKPTLTLAPLVQ
;
A
#
# COMPACT_ATOMS: atom_id res chain seq x y z
N MET A 1 20.41 34.42 32.82
CA MET A 1 20.31 32.96 32.55
C MET A 1 18.86 32.65 32.27
N SER A 2 18.45 32.80 31.01
CA SER A 2 17.11 32.43 30.54
C SER A 2 17.06 30.92 30.41
N ASN A 3 16.12 30.30 31.13
CA ASN A 3 15.84 28.87 30.95
C ASN A 3 15.52 28.60 29.47
N PRO A 4 16.08 27.56 28.85
CA PRO A 4 15.68 27.18 27.51
C PRO A 4 14.18 26.79 27.51
N PRO A 5 13.46 27.02 26.40
CA PRO A 5 12.06 26.66 26.32
C PRO A 5 11.89 25.15 26.55
N ARG A 6 11.02 24.77 27.49
CA ARG A 6 10.61 23.38 27.69
C ARG A 6 10.00 22.87 26.38
N VAL A 7 10.65 21.91 25.74
CA VAL A 7 10.04 21.11 24.68
C VAL A 7 8.86 20.38 25.32
N ALA A 8 7.63 20.74 24.95
CA ALA A 8 6.44 20.07 25.44
C ALA A 8 6.49 18.59 25.03
N SER A 9 6.25 17.69 25.97
CA SER A 9 6.16 16.26 25.65
C SER A 9 4.89 16.02 24.82
N MET A 10 4.89 15.03 23.92
CA MET A 10 3.70 14.69 23.09
C MET A 10 2.41 14.44 23.90
N HIS A 11 2.50 14.24 25.22
CA HIS A 11 1.35 14.09 26.12
C HIS A 11 0.62 15.40 26.47
N ASP A 12 1.19 16.57 26.18
CA ASP A 12 0.58 17.88 26.49
C ASP A 12 -0.17 18.52 25.32
N LEU A 13 -0.17 17.90 24.13
CA LEU A 13 -0.86 18.42 22.94
C LEU A 13 -2.35 18.04 22.95
N PRO A 14 -3.25 18.94 22.52
CA PRO A 14 -4.68 18.68 22.54
C PRO A 14 -5.06 17.55 21.56
N THR A 15 -5.89 16.61 22.02
CA THR A 15 -6.53 15.62 21.16
C THR A 15 -7.53 16.30 20.23
N ILE A 16 -7.34 16.16 18.92
CA ILE A 16 -8.21 16.73 17.89
C ILE A 16 -9.20 15.70 17.33
N VAL A 17 -8.89 14.41 17.37
CA VAL A 17 -9.82 13.31 17.05
C VAL A 17 -9.78 12.30 18.18
N ARG A 18 -10.95 11.94 18.69
CA ARG A 18 -11.15 10.91 19.70
C ARG A 18 -12.20 9.92 19.22
N VAL A 19 -11.80 8.68 19.04
CA VAL A 19 -12.64 7.53 18.67
C VAL A 19 -12.78 6.65 19.91
N GLN A 20 -14.01 6.41 20.37
CA GLN A 20 -14.29 5.65 21.60
C GLN A 20 -15.30 4.54 21.34
N ASP A 21 -14.89 3.29 21.60
CA ASP A 21 -15.68 2.05 21.48
C ASP A 21 -16.44 1.93 20.14
N VAL A 22 -15.81 2.40 19.07
CA VAL A 22 -16.45 2.50 17.76
C VAL A 22 -16.52 1.14 17.09
N SER A 23 -17.74 0.70 16.80
CA SER A 23 -17.98 -0.45 15.93
C SER A 23 -18.84 -0.05 14.74
N LYS A 24 -18.57 -0.64 13.57
CA LYS A 24 -19.36 -0.42 12.36
C LYS A 24 -19.77 -1.74 11.74
N ARG A 25 -21.09 -1.96 11.69
CA ARG A 25 -21.73 -3.09 11.02
C ARG A 25 -22.35 -2.64 9.70
N PHE A 26 -22.12 -3.43 8.65
CA PHE A 26 -22.82 -3.37 7.38
C PHE A 26 -23.66 -4.63 7.19
N VAL A 27 -24.82 -4.46 6.55
CA VAL A 27 -25.71 -5.56 6.23
C VAL A 27 -25.53 -5.89 4.76
N LEU A 28 -24.84 -7.00 4.46
CA LEU A 28 -24.62 -7.44 3.09
C LEU A 28 -25.90 -8.12 2.58
N HIS A 29 -26.53 -7.46 1.61
CA HIS A 29 -27.57 -8.06 0.79
C HIS A 29 -26.89 -8.63 -0.44
N LYS A 30 -26.85 -9.96 -0.60
CA LYS A 30 -26.53 -10.52 -1.92
C LYS A 30 -27.68 -10.14 -2.86
N ASP A 31 -27.42 -9.24 -3.80
CA ASP A 31 -28.44 -8.83 -4.76
C ASP A 31 -28.92 -10.05 -5.56
N LYS A 32 -30.19 -10.38 -5.32
CA LYS A 32 -30.97 -11.23 -6.20
C LYS A 32 -31.32 -10.40 -7.43
N SER A 33 -31.08 -10.96 -8.62
CA SER A 33 -31.71 -10.46 -9.86
C SER A 33 -33.22 -10.31 -9.62
N VAL A 34 -33.85 -9.29 -10.21
CA VAL A 34 -35.30 -9.02 -10.08
C VAL A 34 -36.14 -10.28 -10.37
N LYS A 35 -35.67 -11.17 -11.24
CA LYS A 35 -36.28 -12.47 -11.54
C LYS A 35 -36.34 -13.42 -10.33
N GLU A 36 -35.35 -13.38 -9.45
CA GLU A 36 -35.21 -14.29 -8.30
C GLU A 36 -36.00 -13.80 -7.07
N ARG A 37 -36.33 -12.49 -7.03
CA ARG A 37 -37.27 -11.91 -6.06
C ARG A 37 -38.72 -12.36 -6.27
N LEU A 38 -39.13 -12.56 -7.53
CA LEU A 38 -40.48 -13.03 -7.88
C LEU A 38 -40.70 -14.52 -7.56
N THR A 39 -39.68 -15.36 -7.69
CA THR A 39 -39.80 -16.81 -7.44
C THR A 39 -39.65 -17.21 -5.97
N THR A 40 -39.19 -16.31 -5.09
CA THR A 40 -38.96 -16.61 -3.66
C THR A 40 -39.93 -15.89 -2.71
N PHE A 41 -41.20 -15.73 -3.13
CA PHE A 41 -42.26 -15.17 -2.29
C PHE A 41 -42.62 -16.16 -1.15
N GLY A 42 -41.83 -16.15 -0.07
CA GLY A 42 -42.13 -16.90 1.16
C GLY A 42 -40.96 -17.63 1.83
N ARG A 43 -39.77 -17.74 1.22
CA ARG A 43 -38.63 -18.48 1.80
C ARG A 43 -37.30 -17.72 1.93
N SER A 44 -37.28 -16.40 1.74
CA SER A 44 -36.03 -15.65 1.52
C SER A 44 -35.40 -14.94 2.74
N ARG A 45 -35.49 -15.48 3.97
CA ARG A 45 -34.76 -14.91 5.14
C ARG A 45 -33.30 -15.41 5.29
N ARG A 46 -32.82 -16.30 4.41
CA ARG A 46 -31.60 -17.11 4.65
C ARG A 46 -30.25 -16.49 4.24
N HIS A 47 -30.21 -15.27 3.71
CA HIS A 47 -28.96 -14.71 3.15
C HIS A 47 -28.73 -13.22 3.44
N VAL A 48 -29.01 -12.80 4.67
CA VAL A 48 -28.45 -11.56 5.23
C VAL A 48 -27.21 -11.95 6.03
N ARG A 49 -26.03 -11.46 5.66
CA ARG A 49 -24.82 -11.62 6.47
C ARG A 49 -24.42 -10.26 7.03
N ASP A 50 -24.31 -10.20 8.34
CA ASP A 50 -23.72 -9.07 9.02
C ASP A 50 -22.20 -9.08 8.80
N PHE A 51 -21.67 -7.97 8.31
CA PHE A 51 -20.24 -7.74 8.17
C PHE A 51 -19.81 -6.62 9.11
N TRP A 52 -18.92 -6.92 10.03
CA TRP A 52 -18.36 -5.95 10.96
C TRP A 52 -17.06 -5.40 10.38
N ALA A 53 -17.12 -4.19 9.85
CA ALA A 53 -15.97 -3.50 9.27
C ALA A 53 -15.06 -2.88 10.33
N LEU A 54 -15.62 -2.50 11.49
CA LEU A 54 -14.88 -2.02 12.66
C LEU A 54 -15.48 -2.64 13.92
N ARG A 55 -14.66 -2.94 14.91
CA ARG A 55 -15.05 -3.52 16.20
C ARG A 55 -14.28 -2.86 17.33
N GLU A 56 -15.02 -2.28 18.27
CA GLU A 56 -14.51 -1.77 19.56
C GLU A 56 -13.24 -0.90 19.43
N MET A 57 -13.25 -0.03 18.42
CA MET A 57 -12.11 0.81 18.07
C MET A 57 -11.96 1.97 19.06
N ASN A 58 -10.76 2.12 19.60
CA ASN A 58 -10.35 3.22 20.45
C ASN A 58 -9.09 3.86 19.86
N LEU A 59 -9.13 5.16 19.57
CA LEU A 59 -8.03 5.89 18.92
C LEU A 59 -8.07 7.38 19.26
N ASP A 60 -6.94 7.91 19.74
CA ASP A 60 -6.75 9.35 19.99
C ASP A 60 -5.66 9.91 19.06
N ILE A 61 -5.97 10.98 18.33
CA ILE A 61 -5.05 11.71 17.46
C ILE A 61 -4.82 13.11 18.04
N VAL A 62 -3.57 13.44 18.32
CA VAL A 62 -3.14 14.72 18.89
C VAL A 62 -2.83 15.73 17.78
N SER A 63 -3.03 17.02 18.06
CA SER A 63 -2.74 18.09 17.11
C SER A 63 -1.28 18.05 16.62
N GLY A 64 -1.06 18.28 15.33
CA GLY A 64 0.27 18.40 14.73
C GLY A 64 1.02 17.07 14.61
N SER A 65 0.32 15.94 14.73
CA SER A 65 0.86 14.62 14.43
C SER A 65 0.41 14.12 13.06
N THR A 66 1.30 13.39 12.38
CA THR A 66 0.97 12.63 11.18
C THR A 66 0.79 11.16 11.56
N VAL A 67 -0.44 10.66 11.44
CA VAL A 67 -0.81 9.29 11.77
C VAL A 67 -1.06 8.49 10.50
N GLY A 68 -0.27 7.43 10.29
CA GLY A 68 -0.46 6.46 9.22
C GLY A 68 -1.48 5.40 9.60
N LEU A 69 -2.50 5.20 8.79
CA LEU A 69 -3.47 4.11 8.93
C LEU A 69 -3.14 3.01 7.91
N VAL A 70 -2.62 1.89 8.39
CA VAL A 70 -2.12 0.79 7.55
C VAL A 70 -2.83 -0.53 7.87
N GLY A 71 -2.72 -1.51 6.98
CA GLY A 71 -3.42 -2.79 7.11
C GLY A 71 -3.84 -3.37 5.77
N HIS A 72 -4.23 -4.65 5.77
CA HIS A 72 -4.63 -5.38 4.57
C HIS A 72 -5.89 -4.81 3.92
N ASN A 73 -6.17 -5.25 2.69
CA ASN A 73 -7.44 -4.93 2.03
C ASN A 73 -8.59 -5.53 2.83
N GLY A 74 -9.61 -4.71 3.10
CA GLY A 74 -10.73 -5.11 3.95
C GLY A 74 -10.46 -5.08 5.46
N SER A 75 -9.31 -4.55 5.91
CA SER A 75 -9.03 -4.43 7.35
C SER A 75 -9.84 -3.36 8.08
N GLY A 76 -10.53 -2.48 7.35
CA GLY A 76 -11.38 -1.43 7.92
C GLY A 76 -10.87 0.00 7.73
N LYS A 77 -9.70 0.22 7.12
CA LYS A 77 -9.06 1.56 6.96
C LYS A 77 -10.01 2.63 6.41
N SER A 78 -10.54 2.44 5.20
CA SER A 78 -11.46 3.39 4.59
C SER A 78 -12.76 3.53 5.37
N THR A 79 -13.19 2.50 6.12
CA THR A 79 -14.36 2.62 7.00
C THR A 79 -14.04 3.51 8.20
N LEU A 80 -12.88 3.31 8.84
CA LEU A 80 -12.43 4.16 9.95
C LEU A 80 -12.25 5.60 9.49
N LEU A 81 -11.63 5.81 8.33
CA LEU A 81 -11.41 7.14 7.78
C LEU A 81 -12.73 7.85 7.45
N LYS A 82 -13.71 7.14 6.85
CA LYS A 82 -15.08 7.65 6.62
C LYS A 82 -15.84 7.91 7.91
N VAL A 83 -15.62 7.09 8.93
CA VAL A 83 -16.19 7.31 10.26
C VAL A 83 -15.55 8.54 10.91
N ILE A 84 -14.23 8.72 10.87
CA ILE A 84 -13.56 9.93 11.37
C ILE A 84 -14.05 11.17 10.61
N GLY A 85 -14.15 11.08 9.27
CA GLY A 85 -14.64 12.13 8.39
C GLY A 85 -16.12 12.47 8.52
N GLY A 86 -16.89 11.69 9.28
CA GLY A 86 -18.33 11.94 9.49
C GLY A 86 -19.22 11.56 8.30
N ILE A 87 -18.67 10.97 7.24
CA ILE A 87 -19.40 10.48 6.07
C ILE A 87 -20.32 9.31 6.48
N ILE A 88 -19.83 8.45 7.36
CA ILE A 88 -20.58 7.30 7.87
C ILE A 88 -20.67 7.37 9.39
N GLN A 89 -21.87 7.23 9.93
CA GLN A 89 -22.07 7.12 11.38
C GLN A 89 -21.67 5.73 11.89
N PRO A 90 -21.01 5.63 13.06
CA PRO A 90 -20.73 4.34 13.68
C PRO A 90 -22.03 3.64 14.08
N THR A 91 -21.99 2.31 14.22
CA THR A 91 -23.13 1.53 14.73
C THR A 91 -23.23 1.63 16.25
N THR A 92 -22.07 1.64 16.92
CA THR A 92 -21.92 1.87 18.36
C THR A 92 -20.68 2.71 18.60
N GLY A 93 -20.58 3.33 19.78
CA GLY A 93 -19.47 4.21 20.14
C GLY A 93 -19.61 5.62 19.58
N THR A 94 -18.60 6.45 19.82
CA THR A 94 -18.62 7.88 19.50
C THR A 94 -17.33 8.35 18.88
N VAL A 95 -17.42 9.35 18.00
CA VAL A 95 -16.25 10.05 17.46
C VAL A 95 -16.42 11.54 17.66
N VAL A 96 -15.44 12.15 18.34
CA VAL A 96 -15.35 13.59 18.57
C VAL A 96 -14.21 14.14 17.73
N ARG A 97 -14.45 15.26 17.05
CA ARG A 97 -13.45 15.98 16.26
C ARG A 97 -13.46 17.45 16.62
N ARG A 98 -12.30 18.12 16.55
CA ARG A 98 -12.13 19.56 16.80
C ARG A 98 -11.41 20.19 15.61
N GLY A 99 -11.80 21.42 15.28
CA GLY A 99 -11.22 22.18 14.17
C GLY A 99 -11.90 21.93 12.82
N ARG A 100 -11.41 22.63 11.80
CA ARG A 100 -11.81 22.49 10.40
C ARG A 100 -11.12 21.26 9.82
N MET A 101 -11.88 20.42 9.11
CA MET A 101 -11.37 19.20 8.51
C MET A 101 -11.48 19.27 6.99
N ALA A 102 -10.44 18.80 6.30
CA ALA A 102 -10.51 18.47 4.89
C ALA A 102 -10.33 16.96 4.73
N ALA A 103 -11.21 16.32 3.96
CA ALA A 103 -11.15 14.88 3.71
C ALA A 103 -11.02 14.59 2.21
N LEU A 104 -9.85 14.10 1.80
CA LEU A 104 -9.54 13.68 0.42
C LEU A 104 -10.04 12.25 0.13
N LEU A 105 -11.17 11.88 0.73
CA LEU A 105 -11.78 10.55 0.65
C LEU A 105 -12.65 10.37 -0.60
N GLU A 106 -13.38 11.42 -0.94
CA GLU A 106 -14.33 11.45 -2.05
C GLU A 106 -14.08 12.75 -2.83
N LEU A 107 -12.90 12.83 -3.46
CA LEU A 107 -12.48 14.00 -4.22
C LEU A 107 -13.55 14.35 -5.27
N GLY A 108 -14.02 15.59 -5.23
CA GLY A 108 -15.07 16.11 -6.11
C GLY A 108 -16.50 15.79 -5.64
N ALA A 109 -16.67 15.14 -4.49
CA ALA A 109 -17.98 15.08 -3.84
C ALA A 109 -18.50 16.49 -3.61
N GLY A 110 -19.70 16.77 -4.13
CA GLY A 110 -20.29 18.10 -4.15
C GLY A 110 -20.04 18.91 -5.42
N PHE A 111 -19.24 18.42 -6.37
CA PHE A 111 -19.20 19.02 -7.70
C PHE A 111 -20.52 18.75 -8.45
N HIS A 112 -21.01 19.77 -9.12
CA HIS A 112 -22.18 19.72 -9.97
C HIS A 112 -21.74 19.69 -11.45
N PRO A 113 -22.17 18.67 -12.24
CA PRO A 113 -21.67 18.46 -13.60
C PRO A 113 -22.02 19.59 -14.57
N ASP A 114 -23.15 20.28 -14.35
CA ASP A 114 -23.59 21.40 -15.19
C ASP A 114 -23.00 22.76 -14.78
N LEU A 115 -22.32 22.84 -13.64
CA LEU A 115 -21.62 24.06 -13.23
C LEU A 115 -20.21 24.10 -13.83
N THR A 116 -19.70 25.31 -14.05
CA THR A 116 -18.31 25.56 -14.44
C THR A 116 -17.33 25.12 -13.36
N GLY A 117 -16.06 24.93 -13.70
CA GLY A 117 -15.00 24.70 -12.71
C GLY A 117 -14.97 25.80 -11.64
N ARG A 118 -15.09 27.07 -12.05
CA ARG A 118 -15.16 28.22 -11.15
C ARG A 118 -16.31 28.07 -10.15
N GLU A 119 -17.52 27.85 -10.61
CA GLU A 119 -18.69 27.68 -9.73
C GLU A 119 -18.53 26.47 -8.81
N ASN A 120 -17.91 25.40 -9.29
CA ASN A 120 -17.60 24.23 -8.47
C ASN A 120 -16.54 24.49 -7.40
N VAL A 121 -15.56 25.36 -7.65
CA VAL A 121 -14.60 25.82 -6.61
C VAL A 121 -15.37 26.49 -5.47
N TYR A 122 -16.27 27.42 -5.77
CA TYR A 122 -17.08 28.09 -4.74
C TYR A 122 -18.00 27.13 -3.99
N LEU A 123 -18.68 26.23 -4.71
CA LEU A 123 -19.57 25.25 -4.11
C LEU A 123 -18.83 24.30 -3.17
N ASN A 124 -17.70 23.75 -3.61
CA ASN A 124 -16.92 22.80 -2.83
C ASN A 124 -16.20 23.46 -1.66
N ALA A 125 -15.65 24.67 -1.86
CA ALA A 125 -15.07 25.47 -0.78
C ALA A 125 -16.09 25.76 0.33
N ALA A 126 -17.34 26.09 -0.04
CA ALA A 126 -18.42 26.31 0.93
C ALA A 126 -18.79 25.02 1.70
N ILE A 127 -18.82 23.87 1.02
CA ILE A 127 -19.04 22.56 1.66
C ILE A 127 -17.93 22.25 2.67
N LEU A 128 -16.69 22.62 2.34
CA LEU A 128 -15.51 22.46 3.20
C LEU A 128 -15.38 23.56 4.28
N GLY A 129 -16.33 24.49 4.36
CA GLY A 129 -16.43 25.47 5.43
C GLY A 129 -15.70 26.80 5.18
N LEU A 130 -15.29 27.08 3.93
CA LEU A 130 -14.85 28.42 3.54
C LEU A 130 -16.06 29.32 3.26
N ASN A 131 -15.98 30.56 3.74
CA ASN A 131 -16.88 31.61 3.28
C ASN A 131 -16.39 32.19 1.93
N LYS A 132 -17.26 32.94 1.26
CA LYS A 132 -16.95 33.51 -0.07
C LYS A 132 -15.67 34.35 -0.10
N PHE A 133 -15.39 35.14 0.95
CA PHE A 133 -14.20 36.00 1.00
C PHE A 133 -12.91 35.19 1.18
N GLU A 134 -12.96 34.11 1.97
CA GLU A 134 -11.84 33.14 2.05
C GLU A 134 -11.64 32.46 0.70
N THR A 135 -12.71 32.05 0.03
CA THR A 135 -12.63 31.44 -1.31
C THR A 135 -12.04 32.41 -2.33
N ASP A 136 -12.50 33.67 -2.36
CA ASP A 136 -12.00 34.70 -3.29
C ASP A 136 -10.50 34.93 -3.11
N ARG A 137 -10.00 34.90 -1.87
CA ARG A 137 -8.56 35.06 -1.57
C ARG A 137 -7.73 33.90 -2.11
N ASN A 138 -8.23 32.68 -2.03
CA ASN A 138 -7.50 31.47 -2.41
C ASN A 138 -7.77 31.02 -3.85
N PHE A 139 -8.67 31.70 -4.57
CA PHE A 139 -9.18 31.23 -5.86
C PHE A 139 -8.06 31.09 -6.91
N ASP A 140 -7.20 32.09 -7.03
CA ASP A 140 -6.13 32.08 -8.03
C ASP A 140 -5.11 30.99 -7.73
N ASP A 141 -4.74 30.80 -6.46
CA ASP A 141 -3.83 29.72 -6.02
C ASP A 141 -4.42 28.33 -6.29
N ILE A 142 -5.73 28.15 -6.05
CA ILE A 142 -6.45 26.90 -6.38
C ILE A 142 -6.34 26.58 -7.87
N VAL A 143 -6.61 27.59 -8.71
CA VAL A 143 -6.59 27.45 -10.17
C VAL A 143 -5.17 27.17 -10.65
N GLU A 144 -4.17 27.90 -10.17
CA GLU A 144 -2.76 27.68 -10.52
C GLU A 144 -2.29 26.28 -10.10
N PHE A 145 -2.59 25.85 -8.87
CA PHE A 145 -2.22 24.53 -8.37
C PHE A 145 -2.84 23.42 -9.23
N SER A 146 -4.09 23.58 -9.62
CA SER A 146 -4.82 22.60 -10.45
C SER A 146 -4.24 22.47 -11.87
N GLY A 147 -3.61 23.52 -12.39
CA GLY A 147 -3.12 23.57 -13.76
C GLY A 147 -4.21 23.46 -14.82
N ILE A 148 -5.45 23.90 -14.53
CA ILE A 148 -6.59 23.86 -15.45
C ILE A 148 -7.15 25.25 -15.81
N SER A 149 -6.34 26.31 -15.69
CA SER A 149 -6.75 27.71 -15.89
C SER A 149 -7.56 27.95 -17.16
N ASP A 150 -7.13 27.38 -18.30
CA ASP A 150 -7.82 27.53 -19.59
C ASP A 150 -9.23 26.91 -19.63
N PHE A 151 -9.52 25.99 -18.71
CA PHE A 151 -10.78 25.24 -18.64
C PHE A 151 -11.63 25.62 -17.43
N ILE A 152 -11.21 26.57 -16.59
CA ILE A 152 -11.88 26.89 -15.33
C ILE A 152 -13.33 27.35 -15.54
N ASP A 153 -13.61 28.04 -16.65
CA ASP A 153 -14.95 28.52 -17.02
C ASP A 153 -15.72 27.53 -17.91
N THR A 154 -15.22 26.30 -18.07
CA THR A 154 -15.92 25.19 -18.76
C THR A 154 -16.68 24.33 -17.75
N GLN A 155 -17.85 23.82 -18.15
CA GLN A 155 -18.67 22.92 -17.32
C GLN A 155 -17.91 21.63 -16.98
N VAL A 156 -17.98 21.21 -15.71
CA VAL A 156 -17.18 20.09 -15.19
C VAL A 156 -17.49 18.75 -15.88
N LYS A 157 -18.70 18.55 -16.42
CA LYS A 157 -19.01 17.35 -17.22
C LYS A 157 -18.15 17.16 -18.47
N PHE A 158 -17.48 18.22 -18.95
CA PHE A 158 -16.54 18.15 -20.07
C PHE A 158 -15.08 17.98 -19.64
N TYR A 159 -14.82 17.89 -18.33
CA TYR A 159 -13.47 17.67 -17.82
C TYR A 159 -13.04 16.22 -18.06
N SER A 160 -11.75 16.03 -18.33
CA SER A 160 -11.15 14.72 -18.15
C SER A 160 -11.18 14.32 -16.66
N SER A 161 -11.09 13.02 -16.38
CA SER A 161 -10.97 12.53 -15.00
C SER A 161 -9.78 13.16 -14.25
N GLY A 162 -8.66 13.41 -14.95
CA GLY A 162 -7.50 14.09 -14.39
C GLY A 162 -7.78 15.54 -14.00
N MET A 163 -8.42 16.32 -14.87
CA MET A 163 -8.81 17.71 -14.57
C MET A 163 -9.78 17.79 -13.38
N TYR A 164 -10.75 16.88 -13.33
CA TYR A 164 -11.71 16.79 -12.24
C TYR A 164 -11.02 16.57 -10.90
N VAL A 165 -10.15 15.55 -10.83
CA VAL A 165 -9.43 15.20 -9.59
C VAL A 165 -8.45 16.30 -9.19
N ARG A 166 -7.75 16.89 -10.17
CA ARG A 166 -6.84 18.03 -9.93
C ARG A 166 -7.55 19.19 -9.26
N LEU A 167 -8.67 19.64 -9.82
CA LEU A 167 -9.43 20.75 -9.25
C LEU A 167 -9.98 20.41 -7.85
N ALA A 168 -10.54 19.22 -7.68
CA ALA A 168 -11.06 18.77 -6.39
C ALA A 168 -9.97 18.75 -5.30
N PHE A 169 -8.78 18.25 -5.63
CA PHE A 169 -7.65 18.24 -4.71
C PHE A 169 -7.18 19.67 -4.41
N SER A 170 -7.03 20.51 -5.44
CA SER A 170 -6.62 21.91 -5.28
C SER A 170 -7.51 22.65 -4.29
N VAL A 171 -8.84 22.53 -4.42
CA VAL A 171 -9.75 23.17 -3.48
C VAL A 171 -9.48 22.66 -2.06
N ALA A 172 -9.43 21.35 -1.87
CA ALA A 172 -9.30 20.72 -0.56
C ALA A 172 -7.98 21.04 0.17
N VAL A 173 -6.88 21.32 -0.54
CA VAL A 173 -5.61 21.73 0.09
C VAL A 173 -5.47 23.25 0.27
N HIS A 174 -6.43 24.06 -0.19
CA HIS A 174 -6.43 25.51 0.04
C HIS A 174 -7.53 25.96 1.02
N VAL A 175 -8.22 25.02 1.69
CA VAL A 175 -9.20 25.35 2.75
C VAL A 175 -8.61 25.54 4.15
N ASP A 176 -7.28 25.47 4.25
CA ASP A 176 -6.53 25.65 5.49
C ASP A 176 -7.02 24.74 6.65
N PRO A 177 -6.99 23.40 6.50
CA PRO A 177 -7.56 22.49 7.48
C PRO A 177 -6.69 22.36 8.74
N ASP A 178 -7.32 22.13 9.90
CA ASP A 178 -6.65 21.68 11.14
C ASP A 178 -6.34 20.17 11.09
N LEU A 179 -7.19 19.42 10.40
CA LEU A 179 -7.11 17.98 10.19
C LEU A 179 -7.30 17.64 8.71
N LEU A 180 -6.25 17.05 8.11
CA LEU A 180 -6.30 16.52 6.75
C LEU A 180 -6.43 14.99 6.78
N LEU A 181 -7.54 14.47 6.25
CA LEU A 181 -7.70 13.04 6.01
C LEU A 181 -7.32 12.73 4.56
N VAL A 182 -6.38 11.82 4.37
CA VAL A 182 -5.81 11.47 3.08
C VAL A 182 -6.09 9.99 2.82
N ASP A 183 -6.83 9.69 1.75
CA ASP A 183 -6.99 8.30 1.28
C ASP A 183 -5.92 7.95 0.23
N GLU A 184 -5.81 6.65 -0.09
CA GLU A 184 -4.89 6.11 -1.11
C GLU A 184 -5.12 6.69 -2.53
N VAL A 185 -6.19 7.48 -2.71
CA VAL A 185 -6.58 8.17 -3.95
C VAL A 185 -5.57 9.26 -4.36
N LEU A 186 -4.56 9.57 -3.55
CA LEU A 186 -3.43 10.41 -3.98
C LEU A 186 -2.71 9.89 -5.23
N ALA A 187 -2.85 8.60 -5.56
CA ALA A 187 -2.32 8.01 -6.79
C ALA A 187 -3.11 8.41 -8.06
N VAL A 188 -4.17 9.22 -7.96
CA VAL A 188 -4.96 9.65 -9.11
C VAL A 188 -4.47 11.02 -9.60
N GLY A 189 -3.90 11.04 -10.80
CA GLY A 189 -3.28 12.22 -11.41
C GLY A 189 -2.05 11.83 -12.22
N ASP A 190 -1.42 12.80 -12.89
CA ASP A 190 -0.11 12.60 -13.50
C ASP A 190 1.01 12.71 -12.46
N GLU A 191 2.17 12.12 -12.74
CA GLU A 191 3.33 12.13 -11.84
C GLU A 191 3.73 13.55 -11.37
N PRO A 192 3.73 14.59 -12.24
CA PRO A 192 3.99 15.96 -11.80
C PRO A 192 3.00 16.48 -10.76
N PHE A 193 1.69 16.21 -10.94
CA PHE A 193 0.68 16.63 -9.96
C PHE A 193 0.76 15.85 -8.67
N GLN A 194 1.04 14.54 -8.73
CA GLN A 194 1.27 13.73 -7.53
C GLN A 194 2.42 14.30 -6.70
N ARG A 195 3.53 14.71 -7.34
CA ARG A 195 4.65 15.35 -6.65
C ARG A 195 4.22 16.65 -5.97
N LYS A 196 3.47 17.52 -6.66
CA LYS A 196 2.89 18.74 -6.04
C LYS A 196 2.02 18.43 -4.82
N CYS A 197 1.21 17.37 -4.89
CA CYS A 197 0.35 16.95 -3.78
C CYS A 197 1.20 16.52 -2.56
N MET A 198 2.25 15.73 -2.80
CA MET A 198 3.15 15.27 -1.74
C MET A 198 3.94 16.43 -1.12
N ASP A 199 4.40 17.38 -1.93
CA ASP A 199 5.10 18.58 -1.46
C ASP A 199 4.18 19.41 -0.55
N LYS A 200 2.89 19.57 -0.93
CA LYS A 200 1.91 20.28 -0.11
C LYS A 200 1.58 19.58 1.21
N ILE A 201 1.53 18.25 1.20
CA ILE A 201 1.36 17.45 2.44
C ILE A 201 2.57 17.62 3.37
N ALA A 202 3.79 17.62 2.81
CA ALA A 202 5.01 17.85 3.59
C ALA A 202 5.07 19.28 4.16
N GLU A 203 4.62 20.27 3.40
CA GLU A 203 4.45 21.66 3.88
C GLU A 203 3.49 21.72 5.07
N PHE A 204 2.31 21.11 4.98
CA PHE A 204 1.37 21.04 6.09
C PHE A 204 1.92 20.33 7.32
N GLN A 205 2.70 19.27 7.13
CA GLN A 205 3.38 18.61 8.24
C GLN A 205 4.39 19.57 8.91
N ALA A 206 5.17 20.31 8.14
CA ALA A 206 6.13 21.27 8.67
C ALA A 206 5.46 22.46 9.40
N GLU A 207 4.25 22.84 8.99
CA GLU A 207 3.41 23.83 9.67
C GLU A 207 2.76 23.31 10.97
N GLY A 208 2.88 22.01 11.27
CA GLY A 208 2.26 21.40 12.43
C GLY A 208 0.76 21.14 12.26
N ARG A 209 0.28 20.96 11.03
CA ARG A 209 -1.08 20.48 10.75
C ARG A 209 -1.20 19.01 11.12
N THR A 210 -2.40 18.58 11.47
CA THR A 210 -2.64 17.17 11.80
C THR A 210 -3.06 16.41 10.57
N ILE A 211 -2.43 15.26 10.31
CA ILE A 211 -2.65 14.50 9.08
C ILE A 211 -2.96 13.06 9.44
N VAL A 212 -4.00 12.50 8.84
CA VAL A 212 -4.28 11.06 8.89
C VAL A 212 -4.22 10.53 7.48
N LEU A 213 -3.22 9.69 7.20
CA LEU A 213 -3.00 9.17 5.86
C LEU A 213 -3.20 7.66 5.80
N VAL A 214 -3.94 7.20 4.80
CA VAL A 214 -4.01 5.80 4.42
C VAL A 214 -3.02 5.57 3.30
N SER A 215 -2.02 4.74 3.54
CA SER A 215 -1.07 4.35 2.49
C SER A 215 -0.77 2.86 2.57
N HIS A 216 -0.59 2.27 1.40
CA HIS A 216 -0.10 0.91 1.23
C HIS A 216 1.42 0.87 1.00
N SER A 217 2.08 2.04 0.89
CA SER A 217 3.52 2.16 0.73
C SER A 217 4.22 2.26 2.09
N SER A 218 4.99 1.24 2.44
CA SER A 218 5.81 1.25 3.66
C SER A 218 6.85 2.38 3.67
N ASP A 219 7.34 2.79 2.50
CA ASP A 219 8.29 3.91 2.36
C ASP A 219 7.63 5.25 2.71
N GLN A 220 6.43 5.52 2.17
CA GLN A 220 5.69 6.74 2.50
C GLN A 220 5.33 6.79 3.99
N VAL A 221 4.89 5.66 4.54
CA VAL A 221 4.56 5.55 5.96
C VAL A 221 5.78 5.81 6.82
N GLY A 222 6.92 5.19 6.53
CA GLY A 222 8.15 5.38 7.30
C GLY A 222 8.74 6.78 7.20
N ARG A 223 8.53 7.49 6.08
CA ARG A 223 9.04 8.84 5.86
C ARG A 223 8.16 9.95 6.43
N LEU A 224 6.83 9.79 6.36
CA LEU A 224 5.89 10.87 6.67
C LEU A 224 5.20 10.71 8.02
N CYS A 225 5.03 9.49 8.53
CA CYS A 225 4.25 9.29 9.75
C CYS A 225 5.11 9.40 11.00
N ASP A 226 4.62 10.15 11.99
CA ASP A 226 5.18 10.13 13.35
C ASP A 226 4.74 8.88 14.10
N ARG A 227 3.55 8.36 13.75
CA ARG A 227 2.89 7.23 14.40
C ARG A 227 2.09 6.42 13.40
N VAL A 228 1.96 5.12 13.61
CA VAL A 228 1.20 4.22 12.73
C VAL A 228 0.20 3.39 13.52
N VAL A 229 -1.02 3.35 13.00
CA VAL A 229 -2.11 2.49 13.44
C VAL A 229 -2.26 1.35 12.44
N VAL A 230 -2.03 0.12 12.90
CA VAL A 230 -2.24 -1.07 12.07
C VAL A 230 -3.61 -1.65 12.36
N LEU A 231 -4.43 -1.80 11.31
CA LEU A 231 -5.72 -2.47 11.38
C LEU A 231 -5.66 -3.86 10.78
N HIS A 232 -6.31 -4.81 11.46
CA HIS A 232 -6.54 -6.16 10.96
C HIS A 232 -7.97 -6.59 11.27
N ALA A 233 -8.71 -7.02 10.24
CA ALA A 233 -10.09 -7.52 10.36
C ALA A 233 -11.04 -6.62 11.21
N GLY A 234 -10.91 -5.30 11.08
CA GLY A 234 -11.74 -4.32 11.77
C GLY A 234 -11.32 -3.99 13.19
N SER A 235 -10.18 -4.51 13.67
CA SER A 235 -9.64 -4.21 15.00
C SER A 235 -8.24 -3.59 14.89
N MET A 236 -7.87 -2.79 15.88
CA MET A 236 -6.52 -2.23 16.00
C MET A 236 -5.58 -3.28 16.57
N VAL A 237 -4.47 -3.54 15.86
CA VAL A 237 -3.44 -4.49 16.33
C VAL A 237 -2.16 -3.80 16.77
N HIS A 238 -1.94 -2.56 16.33
CA HIS A 238 -0.81 -1.72 16.74
C HIS A 238 -1.20 -0.25 16.69
N ASP A 239 -0.66 0.53 17.63
CA ASP A 239 -0.69 2.00 17.61
C ASP A 239 0.62 2.51 18.22
N GLY A 240 1.52 3.04 17.40
CA GLY A 240 2.84 3.45 17.89
C GLY A 240 3.86 3.67 16.79
N ASP A 241 5.08 3.20 17.03
CA ASP A 241 6.23 3.41 16.15
C ASP A 241 5.97 2.90 14.71
N PRO A 242 6.29 3.70 13.67
CA PRO A 242 6.11 3.31 12.28
C PRO A 242 6.91 2.06 11.87
N ALA A 243 8.16 1.92 12.33
CA ALA A 243 9.00 0.79 11.95
C ALA A 243 8.45 -0.52 12.54
N GLU A 244 7.94 -0.48 13.76
CA GLU A 244 7.21 -1.61 14.36
C GLU A 244 5.90 -1.92 13.62
N GLY A 245 5.10 -0.89 13.31
CA GLY A 245 3.86 -1.08 12.55
C GLY A 245 4.09 -1.71 11.18
N ILE A 246 5.16 -1.31 10.47
CA ILE A 246 5.58 -1.90 9.19
C ILE A 246 6.01 -3.36 9.36
N ARG A 247 6.71 -3.71 10.45
CA ARG A 247 7.07 -5.11 10.74
C ARG A 247 5.81 -5.97 10.97
N ILE A 248 4.89 -5.52 11.81
CA ILE A 248 3.63 -6.23 12.10
C ILE A 248 2.81 -6.42 10.81
N LEU A 249 2.74 -5.39 9.98
CA LEU A 249 2.05 -5.46 8.70
C LEU A 249 2.67 -6.53 7.77
N ARG A 250 4.01 -6.54 7.68
CA ARG A 250 4.78 -7.51 6.88
C ARG A 250 4.59 -8.94 7.36
N ASP A 251 4.67 -9.16 8.68
CA ASP A 251 4.46 -10.48 9.27
C ASP A 251 3.03 -10.99 9.02
N GLY A 252 2.04 -10.09 9.08
CA GLY A 252 0.66 -10.39 8.70
C GLY A 252 0.50 -10.76 7.22
N TYR A 253 1.16 -10.05 6.30
CA TYR A 253 1.17 -10.41 4.87
C TYR A 253 1.78 -11.79 4.63
N GLU A 254 2.87 -12.12 5.31
CA GLU A 254 3.51 -13.44 5.20
C GLU A 254 2.62 -14.55 5.77
N ALA A 255 1.98 -14.34 6.92
CA ALA A 255 1.04 -15.29 7.50
C ALA A 255 -0.17 -15.54 6.59
N ASP A 256 -0.74 -14.49 6.00
CA ASP A 256 -1.86 -14.59 5.05
C ASP A 256 -1.44 -15.27 3.74
N ARG A 257 -0.24 -14.98 3.23
CA ARG A 257 0.33 -15.68 2.06
C ARG A 257 0.49 -17.17 2.35
N ILE A 258 1.08 -17.54 3.48
CA ILE A 258 1.28 -18.94 3.89
C ILE A 258 -0.06 -19.65 4.05
N ASN A 259 -1.04 -19.02 4.70
CA ASN A 259 -2.38 -19.59 4.87
C ASN A 259 -3.13 -19.73 3.53
N LYS A 260 -3.00 -18.75 2.63
CA LYS A 260 -3.61 -18.82 1.30
C LYS A 260 -2.99 -19.94 0.48
N ILE A 261 -1.67 -20.11 0.54
CA ILE A 261 -0.94 -21.22 -0.08
C ILE A 261 -1.39 -22.58 0.48
N ARG A 262 -1.57 -22.70 1.80
CA ARG A 262 -2.10 -23.92 2.45
C ARG A 262 -3.57 -24.21 2.12
N SER A 263 -4.36 -23.17 1.82
CA SER A 263 -5.80 -23.26 1.54
C SER A 263 -6.16 -23.43 0.06
N LEU A 264 -5.19 -23.26 -0.84
CA LEU A 264 -5.38 -23.65 -2.24
C LEU A 264 -5.60 -25.17 -2.25
N PRO A 265 -6.61 -25.69 -2.95
CA PRO A 265 -6.72 -27.12 -3.16
C PRO A 265 -5.39 -27.56 -3.75
N THR A 266 -4.65 -28.42 -3.05
CA THR A 266 -3.58 -29.17 -3.69
C THR A 266 -4.28 -29.98 -4.76
N ALA A 267 -4.27 -29.47 -5.99
CA ALA A 267 -4.73 -30.24 -7.11
C ALA A 267 -3.79 -31.44 -7.16
N THR A 268 -4.26 -32.59 -6.67
CA THR A 268 -3.76 -33.91 -7.05
C THR A 268 -4.08 -34.11 -8.51
N ALA A 269 -3.49 -33.29 -9.38
CA ALA A 269 -3.16 -33.70 -10.72
C ALA A 269 -1.84 -34.47 -10.58
N THR A 270 -1.79 -35.67 -11.10
CA THR A 270 -0.55 -36.44 -11.28
C THR A 270 0.35 -35.67 -12.24
N ALA A 271 1.03 -34.64 -11.74
CA ALA A 271 1.90 -33.80 -12.53
C ALA A 271 3.08 -34.67 -13.02
N ARG A 272 3.33 -34.61 -14.34
CA ARG A 272 4.44 -35.34 -14.99
C ARG A 272 5.81 -34.97 -14.39
N LEU A 273 5.88 -33.77 -13.81
CA LEU A 273 7.01 -33.21 -13.10
C LEU A 273 6.50 -32.59 -11.80
N ASN A 274 7.21 -32.78 -10.70
CA ASN A 274 6.96 -32.05 -9.46
C ASN A 274 8.26 -31.64 -8.77
N ILE A 275 8.19 -30.54 -8.03
CA ILE A 275 9.29 -30.00 -7.24
C ILE A 275 9.24 -30.69 -5.88
N ALA A 276 10.24 -31.55 -5.58
CA ALA A 276 10.34 -32.21 -4.29
C ALA A 276 10.78 -31.21 -3.21
N SER A 277 11.91 -30.54 -3.41
CA SER A 277 12.47 -29.55 -2.49
C SER A 277 13.20 -28.45 -3.26
N VAL A 278 13.36 -27.31 -2.58
CA VAL A 278 14.17 -26.19 -3.05
C VAL A 278 15.05 -25.76 -1.89
N GLU A 279 16.33 -25.60 -2.15
CA GLU A 279 17.32 -25.09 -1.21
C GLU A 279 18.01 -23.89 -1.85
N ALA A 280 18.30 -22.86 -1.05
CA ALA A 280 19.00 -21.67 -1.50
C ALA A 280 20.06 -21.30 -0.47
N GLU A 281 21.30 -21.12 -0.93
CA GLU A 281 22.45 -20.83 -0.07
C GLU A 281 23.26 -19.69 -0.66
N THR A 282 23.83 -18.89 0.23
CA THR A 282 24.72 -17.78 -0.12
C THR A 282 26.16 -18.21 0.12
N ASN A 283 27.02 -18.07 -0.88
CA ASN A 283 28.46 -18.24 -0.73
C ASN A 283 29.17 -16.91 -0.98
N THR A 284 29.96 -16.44 -0.03
CA THR A 284 30.69 -15.16 -0.14
C THR A 284 32.18 -15.42 -0.14
N ASP A 285 32.86 -15.00 -1.21
CA ASP A 285 34.30 -15.13 -1.38
C ASP A 285 34.86 -13.83 -1.97
N ASP A 286 35.98 -13.33 -1.44
CA ASP A 286 36.65 -12.08 -1.87
C ASP A 286 35.73 -10.87 -2.12
N GLY A 287 34.65 -10.74 -1.34
CA GLY A 287 33.68 -9.65 -1.45
C GLY A 287 32.77 -9.71 -2.69
N HIS A 288 32.71 -10.89 -3.32
CA HIS A 288 31.69 -11.32 -4.27
C HIS A 288 30.73 -12.27 -3.55
N THR A 289 29.43 -12.14 -3.82
CA THR A 289 28.42 -13.00 -3.18
C THR A 289 27.69 -13.77 -4.26
N ASN A 290 27.80 -15.09 -4.25
CA ASN A 290 27.08 -15.98 -5.15
C ASN A 290 25.88 -16.56 -4.43
N VAL A 291 24.78 -16.75 -5.14
CA VAL A 291 23.60 -17.46 -4.63
C VAL A 291 23.44 -18.75 -5.41
N VAL A 292 23.41 -19.88 -4.71
CA VAL A 292 23.21 -21.21 -5.28
C VAL A 292 21.82 -21.69 -4.92
N VAL A 293 21.02 -22.03 -5.94
CA VAL A 293 19.67 -22.58 -5.79
C VAL A 293 19.69 -24.01 -6.29
N LYS A 294 19.37 -24.96 -5.40
CA LYS A 294 19.23 -26.39 -5.73
C LYS A 294 17.75 -26.76 -5.75
N VAL A 295 17.30 -27.31 -6.87
CA VAL A 295 15.92 -27.75 -7.08
C VAL A 295 15.93 -29.26 -7.28
N LEU A 296 15.35 -29.99 -6.33
CA LEU A 296 15.10 -31.43 -6.49
C LEU A 296 13.79 -31.62 -7.23
N VAL A 297 13.85 -32.21 -8.42
CA VAL A 297 12.70 -32.46 -9.29
C VAL A 297 12.47 -33.97 -9.38
N ASN A 298 11.22 -34.38 -9.25
CA ASN A 298 10.79 -35.74 -9.57
C ASN A 298 10.15 -35.74 -10.96
N VAL A 299 10.76 -36.48 -11.90
CA VAL A 299 10.21 -36.76 -13.22
C VAL A 299 9.41 -38.06 -13.11
N VAL A 300 8.09 -37.96 -13.23
CA VAL A 300 7.15 -39.10 -13.10
C VAL A 300 6.93 -39.78 -14.45
N GLU A 301 6.88 -38.99 -15.53
CA GLU A 301 6.78 -39.45 -16.91
C GLU A 301 7.89 -38.85 -17.76
N SER A 302 8.43 -39.62 -18.71
CA SER A 302 9.45 -39.12 -19.64
C SER A 302 8.92 -37.92 -20.42
N ILE A 303 9.63 -36.80 -20.37
CA ILE A 303 9.22 -35.54 -20.97
C ILE A 303 10.42 -34.77 -21.51
N THR A 304 10.24 -34.12 -22.66
CA THR A 304 11.27 -33.34 -23.35
C THR A 304 10.84 -31.88 -23.47
N GLY A 305 11.82 -30.97 -23.58
CA GLY A 305 11.55 -29.55 -23.82
C GLY A 305 10.93 -28.79 -22.65
N TRP A 306 10.94 -29.36 -21.44
CA TRP A 306 10.55 -28.65 -20.23
C TRP A 306 11.69 -27.77 -19.71
N GLY A 307 11.33 -26.79 -18.87
CA GLY A 307 12.25 -25.81 -18.31
C GLY A 307 11.96 -25.52 -16.84
N VAL A 308 12.93 -24.89 -16.19
CA VAL A 308 12.82 -24.38 -14.82
C VAL A 308 12.81 -22.86 -14.86
N GLY A 309 11.83 -22.26 -14.20
CA GLY A 309 11.77 -20.83 -13.91
C GLY A 309 12.13 -20.56 -12.46
N ILE A 310 12.91 -19.51 -12.21
CA ILE A 310 13.24 -19.02 -10.87
C ILE A 310 12.88 -17.54 -10.78
N SER A 311 12.34 -17.13 -9.64
CA SER A 311 12.27 -15.72 -9.26
C SER A 311 12.84 -15.48 -7.87
N ILE A 312 13.55 -14.36 -7.74
CA ILE A 312 13.99 -13.82 -6.46
C ILE A 312 13.04 -12.69 -6.09
N GLU A 313 12.50 -12.78 -4.88
CA GLU A 313 11.55 -11.82 -4.33
C GLU A 313 12.12 -11.25 -3.02
N THR A 314 11.77 -10.00 -2.74
CA THR A 314 11.86 -9.53 -1.36
C THR A 314 10.87 -10.31 -0.50
N THR A 315 11.12 -10.32 0.80
CA THR A 315 10.17 -10.83 1.80
C THR A 315 8.86 -10.01 1.88
N LEU A 316 8.72 -8.94 1.09
CA LEU A 316 7.47 -8.19 0.88
C LEU A 316 6.74 -8.60 -0.42
N GLY A 317 7.25 -9.59 -1.15
CA GLY A 317 6.65 -10.09 -2.39
C GLY A 317 6.97 -9.25 -3.64
N MET A 318 7.91 -8.31 -3.56
CA MET A 318 8.39 -7.59 -4.74
C MET A 318 9.40 -8.46 -5.49
N THR A 319 9.11 -8.81 -6.73
CA THR A 319 10.04 -9.54 -7.60
C THR A 319 11.22 -8.65 -7.98
N LEU A 320 12.43 -9.09 -7.65
CA LEU A 320 13.69 -8.42 -7.99
C LEU A 320 14.28 -8.94 -9.29
N TYR A 321 14.16 -10.24 -9.49
CA TYR A 321 14.73 -10.93 -10.65
C TYR A 321 13.87 -12.15 -10.98
N ALA A 322 13.73 -12.45 -12.27
CA ALA A 322 13.10 -13.67 -12.75
C ALA A 322 13.81 -14.16 -14.00
N MET A 323 13.97 -15.47 -14.12
CA MET A 323 14.57 -16.13 -15.27
C MET A 323 13.91 -17.47 -15.54
N ASP A 324 14.13 -18.00 -16.73
CA ASP A 324 13.83 -19.38 -17.11
C ASP A 324 15.02 -20.01 -17.83
N SER A 325 14.99 -21.34 -17.97
CA SER A 325 16.06 -22.10 -18.61
C SER A 325 15.91 -22.23 -20.13
N PHE A 326 14.85 -21.71 -20.76
CA PHE A 326 14.56 -21.98 -22.18
C PHE A 326 15.55 -21.29 -23.14
N GLY A 327 16.16 -20.18 -22.71
CA GLY A 327 17.21 -19.47 -23.44
C GLY A 327 18.63 -19.91 -23.09
N MET A 328 18.80 -20.94 -22.24
CA MET A 328 20.11 -21.40 -21.79
C MET A 328 20.59 -22.59 -22.64
N ASP A 329 21.90 -22.69 -22.88
CA ASP A 329 22.52 -23.84 -23.56
C ASP A 329 22.68 -25.03 -22.61
N VAL A 330 21.56 -25.49 -22.04
CA VAL A 330 21.48 -26.58 -21.06
C VAL A 330 20.34 -27.53 -21.43
N THR A 331 20.63 -28.83 -21.45
CA THR A 331 19.61 -29.86 -21.65
C THR A 331 19.17 -30.43 -20.30
N LEU A 332 17.89 -30.24 -19.96
CA LEU A 332 17.31 -30.79 -18.73
C LEU A 332 17.05 -32.30 -18.84
N PRO A 333 17.06 -33.03 -17.71
CA PRO A 333 16.89 -34.48 -17.70
C PRO A 333 15.49 -34.88 -18.19
N THR A 334 15.44 -35.93 -19.00
CA THR A 334 14.21 -36.46 -19.61
C THR A 334 13.80 -37.81 -19.01
N SER A 335 14.71 -38.46 -18.29
CA SER A 335 14.48 -39.78 -17.69
C SER A 335 13.64 -39.70 -16.41
N VAL A 336 12.80 -40.71 -16.22
CA VAL A 336 12.02 -40.89 -14.99
C VAL A 336 12.96 -41.09 -13.80
N GLY A 337 12.70 -40.40 -12.70
CA GLY A 337 13.53 -40.43 -11.50
C GLY A 337 13.67 -39.08 -10.82
N GLN A 338 14.51 -39.03 -9.79
CA GLN A 338 14.84 -37.80 -9.09
C GLN A 338 16.08 -37.16 -9.71
N HIS A 339 16.02 -35.86 -9.93
CA HIS A 339 17.13 -35.09 -10.50
C HIS A 339 17.34 -33.81 -9.69
N VAL A 340 18.59 -33.42 -9.51
CA VAL A 340 18.96 -32.15 -8.87
C VAL A 340 19.38 -31.18 -9.96
N ILE A 341 18.72 -30.03 -10.00
CA ILE A 341 19.08 -28.91 -10.86
C ILE A 341 19.68 -27.84 -9.97
N GLU A 342 20.94 -27.50 -10.24
CA GLU A 342 21.65 -26.45 -9.52
C GLU A 342 21.78 -25.22 -10.42
N LEU A 343 21.32 -24.06 -9.92
CA LEU A 343 21.52 -22.77 -10.56
C LEU A 343 22.40 -21.89 -9.67
N THR A 344 23.43 -21.32 -10.26
CA THR A 344 24.31 -20.38 -9.59
C THR A 344 24.12 -18.99 -10.19
N LEU A 345 23.81 -18.02 -9.32
CA LEU A 345 23.72 -16.61 -9.64
C LEU A 345 25.01 -15.93 -9.13
N PRO A 346 25.96 -15.63 -10.04
CA PRO A 346 27.25 -15.10 -9.65
C PRO A 346 27.19 -13.61 -9.31
N ASP A 347 28.05 -13.17 -8.39
CA ASP A 347 28.30 -11.77 -8.04
C ASP A 347 27.04 -10.91 -7.81
N ILE A 348 26.12 -11.41 -6.98
CA ILE A 348 24.91 -10.71 -6.65
C ILE A 348 25.21 -9.43 -5.86
N ARG A 349 24.63 -8.31 -6.33
CA ARG A 349 24.75 -6.97 -5.73
C ARG A 349 23.48 -6.60 -4.95
N LEU A 350 22.80 -7.55 -4.33
CA LEU A 350 21.68 -7.25 -3.45
C LEU A 350 22.19 -6.62 -2.14
N GLY A 351 21.37 -5.76 -1.55
CA GLY A 351 21.62 -5.19 -0.23
C GLY A 351 21.46 -6.23 0.89
N SER A 352 21.83 -5.86 2.10
CA SER A 352 21.74 -6.76 3.25
C SER A 352 20.29 -7.14 3.57
N GLY A 353 20.03 -8.42 3.80
CA GLY A 353 18.72 -8.89 4.24
C GLY A 353 18.34 -10.27 3.69
N LYS A 354 17.09 -10.66 4.00
CA LYS A 354 16.52 -11.95 3.63
C LYS A 354 15.72 -11.85 2.34
N TYR A 355 15.99 -12.78 1.43
CA TYR A 355 15.32 -12.88 0.13
C TYR A 355 14.67 -14.25 -0.04
N LEU A 356 13.62 -14.30 -0.84
CA LEU A 356 12.84 -15.51 -1.10
C LEU A 356 13.06 -15.98 -2.54
N VAL A 357 13.08 -17.29 -2.74
CA VAL A 357 13.20 -17.93 -4.05
C VAL A 357 11.91 -18.68 -4.34
N SER A 358 11.30 -18.37 -5.48
CA SER A 358 10.18 -19.13 -6.04
C SER A 358 10.67 -19.92 -7.26
N VAL A 359 10.14 -21.13 -7.44
CA VAL A 359 10.52 -22.03 -8.55
C VAL A 359 9.27 -22.52 -9.27
N GLY A 360 9.32 -22.58 -10.60
CA GLY A 360 8.29 -23.14 -11.46
C GLY A 360 8.86 -24.11 -12.49
N LEU A 361 8.07 -25.12 -12.85
CA LEU A 361 8.38 -26.09 -13.91
C LEU A 361 7.32 -25.95 -15.02
N GLY A 362 7.74 -25.91 -16.27
CA GLY A 362 6.80 -25.74 -17.38
C GLY A 362 7.38 -25.98 -18.76
N LEU A 363 6.55 -25.71 -19.78
CA LEU A 363 6.93 -25.71 -21.19
C LEU A 363 7.03 -24.28 -21.74
N PRO A 364 7.77 -24.05 -22.84
CA PRO A 364 7.82 -22.75 -23.52
C PRO A 364 6.46 -22.26 -24.01
N THR A 365 5.51 -23.19 -24.20
CA THR A 365 4.12 -22.91 -24.61
C THR A 365 3.27 -22.27 -23.51
N GLY A 366 3.79 -22.16 -22.28
CA GLY A 366 3.09 -21.61 -21.11
C GLY A 366 2.37 -22.63 -20.24
N GLU A 367 2.45 -23.93 -20.57
CA GLU A 367 1.97 -25.00 -19.70
C GLU A 367 2.84 -25.07 -18.44
N ASN A 368 2.20 -25.07 -17.25
CA ASN A 368 2.88 -25.15 -15.96
C ASN A 368 2.58 -26.52 -15.32
N PHE A 369 3.63 -27.25 -14.94
CA PHE A 369 3.52 -28.55 -14.30
C PHE A 369 3.46 -28.47 -12.77
N ASP A 370 4.34 -27.66 -12.18
CA ASP A 370 4.38 -27.42 -10.74
C ASP A 370 5.00 -26.05 -10.47
N ARG A 371 4.61 -25.42 -9.36
CA ARG A 371 5.16 -24.14 -8.92
C ARG A 371 5.15 -24.05 -7.41
N LYS A 372 6.32 -23.83 -6.83
CA LYS A 372 6.49 -23.52 -5.41
C LYS A 372 6.88 -22.07 -5.25
N ASN A 373 5.96 -21.27 -4.71
CA ASN A 373 6.23 -19.87 -4.37
C ASN A 373 6.92 -19.80 -3.02
N SER A 374 7.92 -18.92 -2.90
CA SER A 374 8.70 -18.70 -1.67
C SER A 374 9.21 -20.03 -1.07
N ALA A 375 9.72 -20.90 -1.95
CA ALA A 375 10.09 -22.28 -1.66
C ALA A 375 11.38 -22.39 -0.83
N ALA A 376 12.28 -21.42 -0.95
CA ALA A 376 13.50 -21.31 -0.19
C ALA A 376 13.80 -19.84 0.14
N SER A 377 14.76 -19.62 1.03
CA SER A 377 15.25 -18.28 1.35
C SER A 377 16.76 -18.29 1.51
N PHE A 378 17.40 -17.19 1.15
CA PHE A 378 18.83 -16.97 1.40
C PHE A 378 19.03 -15.58 2.01
N ASP A 379 20.11 -15.44 2.76
CA ASP A 379 20.46 -14.21 3.45
C ASP A 379 21.68 -13.56 2.78
N ILE A 380 21.62 -12.25 2.56
CA ILE A 380 22.74 -11.45 2.11
C ILE A 380 23.39 -10.78 3.33
N PRO A 381 24.74 -10.89 3.49
CA PRO A 381 25.47 -10.28 4.59
C PRO A 381 25.24 -8.77 4.73
N THR A 382 25.51 -8.24 5.92
CA THR A 382 25.47 -6.80 6.21
C THR A 382 26.42 -6.02 5.31
N ASP A 383 26.00 -4.83 4.89
CA ASP A 383 26.83 -3.87 4.14
C ASP A 383 27.36 -2.80 5.12
N ASP A 384 28.68 -2.69 5.22
CA ASP A 384 29.34 -1.77 6.14
C ASP A 384 29.25 -0.29 5.69
N TYR A 385 28.88 -0.04 4.43
CA TYR A 385 28.94 1.30 3.82
C TYR A 385 27.58 1.93 3.52
N GLY A 386 26.48 1.17 3.55
CA GLY A 386 25.17 1.68 3.16
C GLY A 386 24.01 0.75 3.52
N MET A 387 22.79 1.24 3.26
CA MET A 387 21.55 0.47 3.37
C MET A 387 20.72 0.66 2.10
N GLY A 388 20.08 -0.42 1.61
CA GLY A 388 19.23 -0.35 0.42
C GLY A 388 18.96 -1.73 -0.18
N LEU A 389 18.31 -1.75 -1.35
CA LEU A 389 18.04 -2.98 -2.11
C LEU A 389 19.26 -3.48 -2.91
N ILE A 390 20.22 -2.59 -3.15
CA ILE A 390 21.44 -2.86 -3.92
C ILE A 390 22.64 -2.52 -3.03
N ARG A 391 23.66 -3.38 -3.07
CA ARG A 391 24.96 -3.18 -2.42
C ARG A 391 25.94 -2.56 -3.42
N LEU A 392 26.53 -1.43 -3.04
CA LEU A 392 27.50 -0.69 -3.85
C LEU A 392 28.83 -0.57 -3.08
N LYS A 393 29.96 -0.58 -3.79
CA LYS A 393 31.28 -0.31 -3.20
C LYS A 393 31.72 1.11 -3.59
N PRO A 394 31.46 2.14 -2.77
CA PRO A 394 31.82 3.51 -3.11
C PRO A 394 33.34 3.73 -2.99
N THR A 395 33.90 4.61 -3.83
CA THR A 395 35.25 5.16 -3.66
C THR A 395 35.15 6.65 -3.33
N LEU A 396 35.81 7.07 -2.25
CA LEU A 396 35.87 8.48 -1.85
C LEU A 396 37.27 9.02 -2.09
N THR A 397 37.41 10.02 -2.96
CA THR A 397 38.69 10.69 -3.22
C THR A 397 38.60 12.16 -2.77
N LEU A 398 39.55 12.58 -1.95
CA LEU A 398 39.75 13.98 -1.57
C LEU A 398 40.79 14.59 -2.51
N ALA A 399 40.33 15.43 -3.45
CA ALA A 399 41.24 16.23 -4.25
C ALA A 399 41.73 17.44 -3.42
N PRO A 400 43.04 17.72 -3.34
CA PRO A 400 43.53 18.93 -2.70
C PRO A 400 43.05 20.16 -3.49
N LEU A 401 42.59 21.19 -2.77
CA LEU A 401 42.35 22.52 -3.34
C LEU A 401 43.71 23.07 -3.80
N VAL A 402 43.91 23.15 -5.12
CA VAL A 402 45.04 23.91 -5.69
C VAL A 402 44.79 25.38 -5.32
N GLN A 403 45.66 25.92 -4.47
CA GLN A 403 45.66 27.34 -4.12
C GLN A 403 46.14 28.19 -5.29
#